data_AF-A0A3D2Y168-F1
#
_entry.id   AF-A0A3D2Y168-F1
#
_cell.length_a   1.000
_cell.length_b   1.000
_cell.length_c   1.000
_cell.angle_alpha   90.00
_cell.angle_beta   90.00
_cell.angle_gamma   90.00
#
_symmetry.space_group_name_H-M   'P 1'
#
loop_
_entity.id
_entity.type
_entity.pdbx_description
1 polymer ?
#
loop_
_entity_poly.entity_id
_entity_poly.type
_entity_poly.pdbx_seq_one_letter_code
_entity_poly.pdbx_strand_id
1 'polypeptide(L)'
;QRMILGLRALGYNQPIYLHGAQRRLCDLYEEHGIRLGQLIDVADVADKSELAGEIVLAPPSALSDRWSRSLPEVRKAMASGWMQIRARAHQRQVELPLIVSDHCDWQALLDTIDEVSPGEVWITHGREDALLHQLTIQGVKARALSLIGYDEDATD
;
A
#
# COMPACT_ATOMS: atom_id res chain seq x y z
N GLN A 1 -8.65 0.91 1.06
CA GLN A 1 -9.83 0.07 0.72
C GLN A 1 -9.52 -1.41 0.90
N ARG A 2 -8.49 -1.98 0.23
CA ARG A 2 -8.11 -3.40 0.38
C ARG A 2 -7.90 -3.83 1.84
N MET A 3 -7.25 -2.98 2.65
CA MET A 3 -7.09 -3.23 4.10
C MET A 3 -8.43 -3.31 4.84
N ILE A 4 -9.36 -2.40 4.54
CA ILE A 4 -10.71 -2.40 5.12
C ILE A 4 -11.43 -3.71 4.76
N LEU A 5 -11.46 -4.06 3.47
CA LEU A 5 -12.08 -5.29 3.00
C LEU A 5 -11.42 -6.55 3.59
N GLY A 6 -10.10 -6.56 3.72
CA GLY A 6 -9.36 -7.64 4.39
C GLY A 6 -9.75 -7.79 5.85
N LEU A 7 -9.87 -6.70 6.60
CA LEU A 7 -10.37 -6.71 7.98
C LEU A 7 -11.80 -7.26 8.05
N ARG A 8 -12.69 -6.85 7.12
CA ARG A 8 -14.06 -7.38 7.05
C ARG A 8 -14.06 -8.89 6.76
N ALA A 9 -13.24 -9.35 5.83
CA ALA A 9 -13.12 -10.77 5.50
C ALA A 9 -12.60 -11.61 6.68
N LEU A 10 -11.77 -11.02 7.55
CA LEU A 10 -11.31 -11.62 8.81
C LEU A 10 -12.33 -11.51 9.95
N GLY A 11 -13.54 -10.98 9.70
CA GLY A 11 -14.63 -10.90 10.66
C GLY A 11 -14.62 -9.65 11.56
N TYR A 12 -13.75 -8.67 11.29
CA TYR A 12 -13.79 -7.40 12.02
C TYR A 12 -14.95 -6.54 11.52
N ASN A 13 -16.03 -6.47 12.31
CA ASN A 13 -17.27 -5.75 11.96
C ASN A 13 -17.48 -4.44 12.74
N GLN A 14 -16.54 -4.07 13.62
CA GLN A 14 -16.59 -2.82 14.36
C GLN A 14 -16.29 -1.62 13.43
N PRO A 15 -16.63 -0.38 13.86
CA PRO A 15 -16.25 0.82 13.11
C PRO A 15 -14.76 0.85 12.79
N ILE A 16 -14.40 1.35 11.61
CA ILE A 16 -13.01 1.71 11.30
C ILE A 16 -12.93 3.23 11.25
N TYR A 17 -11.97 3.77 11.99
CA TYR A 17 -11.77 5.20 12.08
C TYR A 17 -10.80 5.64 10.98
N LEU A 18 -11.07 6.79 10.35
CA LEU A 18 -10.33 7.27 9.21
C LEU A 18 -9.76 8.64 9.46
N HIS A 19 -8.53 8.85 9.01
CA HIS A 19 -8.05 10.20 8.69
C HIS A 19 -8.85 10.75 7.49
N GLY A 20 -9.32 12.00 7.56
CA GLY A 20 -10.17 12.61 6.51
C GLY A 20 -9.62 12.52 5.08
N ALA A 21 -8.29 12.55 4.89
CA ALA A 21 -7.66 12.31 3.58
C ALA A 21 -8.04 10.98 2.90
N GLN A 22 -8.48 9.96 3.64
CA GLN A 22 -8.93 8.67 3.11
C GLN A 22 -10.41 8.68 2.71
N ARG A 23 -11.19 9.66 3.20
CA ARG A 23 -12.67 9.66 3.16
C ARG A 23 -13.21 9.63 1.74
N ARG A 24 -12.81 10.60 0.91
CA ARG A 24 -13.32 10.76 -0.46
C ARG A 24 -13.16 9.50 -1.31
N LEU A 25 -12.02 8.80 -1.18
CA LEU A 25 -11.79 7.57 -1.94
C LEU A 25 -12.59 6.40 -1.36
N CYS A 26 -12.86 6.36 -0.05
CA CYS A 26 -13.75 5.36 0.53
C CYS A 26 -15.20 5.56 0.09
N ASP A 27 -15.69 6.81 0.14
CA ASP A 27 -17.05 7.16 -0.31
C ASP A 27 -17.26 6.77 -1.79
N LEU A 28 -16.29 7.07 -2.65
CA LEU A 28 -16.34 6.67 -4.07
C LEU A 28 -16.51 5.15 -4.25
N TYR A 29 -15.83 4.35 -3.42
CA TYR A 29 -15.97 2.89 -3.49
C TYR A 29 -17.37 2.44 -3.04
N GLU A 30 -17.95 3.05 -2.02
CA GLU A 30 -19.32 2.76 -1.57
C GLU A 30 -20.35 3.18 -2.62
N GLU A 31 -20.17 4.32 -3.29
CA GLU A 31 -20.98 4.77 -4.44
C GLU A 31 -20.98 3.75 -5.58
N HIS A 32 -19.87 3.02 -5.75
CA HIS A 32 -19.73 1.93 -6.73
C HIS A 32 -20.13 0.55 -6.17
N GLY A 33 -20.81 0.52 -5.02
CA GLY A 33 -21.38 -0.70 -4.43
C GLY A 33 -20.41 -1.57 -3.63
N ILE A 34 -19.17 -1.10 -3.42
CA ILE A 34 -18.20 -1.80 -2.56
C ILE A 34 -18.50 -1.47 -1.11
N ARG A 35 -19.06 -2.43 -0.36
CA ARG A 35 -19.44 -2.24 1.04
C ARG A 35 -18.21 -2.23 1.93
N LEU A 36 -17.82 -1.07 2.44
CA LEU A 36 -16.69 -0.91 3.35
C LEU A 36 -17.09 -1.05 4.83
N GLY A 37 -18.39 -0.99 5.10
CA GLY A 37 -18.96 -1.05 6.45
C GLY A 37 -18.88 0.32 7.13
N GLN A 38 -19.04 0.35 8.45
CA GLN A 38 -19.05 1.62 9.18
C GLN A 38 -17.66 2.26 9.21
N LEU A 39 -17.56 3.47 8.64
CA LEU A 39 -16.35 4.31 8.62
C LEU A 39 -16.64 5.64 9.31
N ILE A 40 -15.83 6.01 10.30
CA ILE A 40 -16.00 7.22 11.11
C ILE A 40 -14.77 8.12 10.90
N ASP A 41 -14.95 9.42 10.66
CA ASP A 41 -13.79 10.33 10.63
C ASP A 41 -13.27 10.54 12.05
N VAL A 42 -11.96 10.47 12.23
CA VAL A 42 -11.31 10.77 13.51
C VAL A 42 -11.63 12.20 13.96
N ALA A 43 -11.87 13.13 13.03
CA ALA A 43 -12.28 14.49 13.36
C ALA A 43 -13.65 14.59 14.04
N ASP A 44 -14.53 13.59 13.84
CA ASP A 44 -15.88 13.55 14.42
C ASP A 44 -15.90 12.92 15.82
N VAL A 45 -14.75 12.40 16.30
CA VAL A 45 -14.62 11.80 17.63
C VAL A 45 -14.37 12.89 18.66
N ALA A 46 -15.35 13.09 19.56
CA ALA A 46 -15.31 14.16 20.56
C ALA A 46 -14.20 13.96 21.60
N ASP A 47 -14.04 12.74 22.12
CA ASP A 47 -12.94 12.35 23.00
C ASP A 47 -12.06 11.30 22.33
N LYS A 48 -10.83 11.69 21.97
CA LYS A 48 -9.87 10.79 21.34
C LYS A 48 -9.47 9.60 22.21
N SER A 49 -9.69 9.66 23.53
CA SER A 49 -9.46 8.52 24.43
C SER A 49 -10.31 7.30 24.06
N GLU A 50 -11.46 7.52 23.42
CA GLU A 50 -12.37 6.46 22.92
C GLU A 50 -11.76 5.63 21.78
N LEU A 51 -10.68 6.11 21.15
CA LEU A 51 -9.97 5.36 20.10
C LEU A 51 -9.05 4.26 20.66
N ALA A 52 -8.92 4.15 21.98
CA ALA A 52 -8.12 3.11 22.60
C ALA A 52 -8.67 1.71 22.26
N GLY A 53 -7.86 0.90 21.58
CA GLY A 53 -8.23 -0.45 21.13
C GLY A 53 -8.89 -0.50 19.75
N GLU A 54 -9.14 0.66 19.13
CA GLU A 54 -9.77 0.76 17.82
C GLU A 54 -8.77 0.79 16.65
N ILE A 55 -9.26 0.49 15.44
CA ILE A 55 -8.47 0.57 14.21
C ILE A 55 -8.64 1.94 13.57
N VAL A 56 -7.54 2.68 13.48
CA VAL A 56 -7.46 3.96 12.76
C VAL A 56 -6.62 3.79 11.48
N LEU A 57 -7.17 4.16 10.32
CA LEU A 57 -6.46 4.18 9.05
C LEU A 57 -6.11 5.60 8.63
N ALA A 58 -4.87 5.78 8.19
CA ALA A 58 -4.34 7.07 7.78
C ALA A 58 -3.39 6.92 6.58
N PRO A 59 -3.15 7.99 5.79
CA PRO A 59 -2.11 7.96 4.78
C PRO A 59 -0.72 7.79 5.44
N PRO A 60 0.28 7.24 4.72
CA PRO A 60 1.63 7.02 5.27
C PRO A 60 2.28 8.28 5.88
N SER A 61 2.07 9.44 5.27
CA SER A 61 2.58 10.73 5.76
C SER A 61 2.05 11.12 7.13
N ALA A 62 0.83 10.67 7.48
CA ALA A 62 0.22 10.96 8.76
C ALA A 62 0.72 10.06 9.90
N LEU A 63 1.47 8.98 9.62
CA LEU A 63 1.99 8.09 10.67
C LEU A 63 3.07 8.77 11.54
N SER A 64 3.83 9.71 10.98
CA SER A 64 4.95 10.38 11.67
C SER A 64 4.71 11.86 12.00
N ASP A 65 3.57 12.41 11.55
CA ASP A 65 3.27 13.83 11.66
C ASP A 65 2.66 14.23 13.03
N ARG A 66 2.16 15.47 13.12
CA ARG A 66 1.50 15.98 14.33
C ARG A 66 0.13 15.32 14.57
N TRP A 67 -0.55 14.88 13.52
CA TRP A 67 -1.87 14.28 13.63
C TRP A 67 -1.81 12.98 14.42
N SER A 68 -0.89 12.06 14.12
CA SER A 68 -0.79 10.79 14.86
C SER A 68 -0.41 10.99 16.33
N ARG A 69 0.41 12.01 16.63
CA ARG A 69 0.79 12.37 18.01
C ARG A 69 -0.38 12.88 18.86
N SER A 70 -1.47 13.28 18.22
CA SER A 70 -2.68 13.73 18.93
C SER A 70 -3.59 12.58 19.37
N LEU A 71 -3.30 11.35 18.93
CA LEU A 71 -4.02 10.13 19.31
C LEU A 71 -3.40 9.53 20.58
N PRO A 72 -4.21 8.90 21.46
CA PRO A 72 -3.69 8.22 22.64
C PRO A 72 -2.90 6.97 22.24
N GLU A 73 -1.78 6.70 22.93
CA GLU A 73 -0.93 5.49 22.83
C GLU A 73 -1.17 4.60 21.60
N VAL A 74 -0.62 5.00 20.45
CA VAL A 74 -0.81 4.29 19.18
C VAL A 74 0.23 3.19 18.98
N ARG A 75 -0.23 1.99 18.57
CA ARG A 75 0.65 0.99 17.96
C ARG A 75 0.74 1.24 16.47
N LYS A 76 1.91 1.64 15.97
CA LYS A 76 2.08 1.96 14.54
C LYS A 76 2.17 0.70 13.70
N ALA A 77 1.19 0.53 12.81
CA ALA A 77 1.22 -0.46 11.74
C ALA A 77 1.40 0.23 10.38
N MET A 78 2.11 -0.43 9.45
CA MET A 78 2.21 0.03 8.07
C MET A 78 1.96 -1.13 7.13
N ALA A 79 1.06 -0.93 6.17
CA ALA A 79 0.76 -1.90 5.12
C ALA A 79 1.44 -1.48 3.83
N SER A 80 2.50 -2.19 3.44
CA SER A 80 3.24 -1.93 2.20
C SER A 80 4.09 -3.15 1.81
N GLY A 81 4.28 -3.37 0.51
CA GLY A 81 5.21 -4.39 0.01
C GLY A 81 6.63 -4.19 0.53
N TRP A 82 7.02 -2.95 0.81
CA TRP A 82 8.33 -2.62 1.39
C TRP A 82 8.52 -3.09 2.83
N MET A 83 7.44 -3.46 3.53
CA MET A 83 7.52 -3.98 4.89
C MET A 83 8.20 -5.35 4.98
N GLN A 84 8.43 -6.01 3.84
CA GLN A 84 9.30 -7.19 3.76
C GLN A 84 10.77 -6.85 4.07
N ILE A 85 11.20 -5.60 3.84
CA ILE A 85 12.58 -5.16 4.09
C ILE A 85 12.70 -4.66 5.52
N ARG A 86 13.36 -5.44 6.38
CA ARG A 86 13.54 -5.11 7.81
C ARG A 86 14.11 -3.71 8.06
N ALA A 87 15.10 -3.29 7.25
CA ALA A 87 15.69 -1.96 7.36
C ALA A 87 14.66 -0.83 7.16
N ARG A 88 13.72 -0.99 6.21
CA ARG A 88 12.67 0.00 5.93
C ARG A 88 11.64 0.05 7.06
N ALA A 89 11.22 -1.11 7.58
CA ALA A 89 10.32 -1.17 8.73
C ALA A 89 10.94 -0.50 9.97
N HIS A 90 12.22 -0.77 10.23
CA HIS A 90 12.97 -0.16 11.33
C HIS A 90 13.14 1.36 11.14
N GLN A 91 13.52 1.82 9.95
CA GLN A 91 13.67 3.24 9.64
C GLN A 91 12.38 4.03 9.89
N ARG A 92 11.22 3.44 9.55
CA ARG A 92 9.91 4.06 9.78
C ARG A 92 9.35 3.83 11.19
N GLN A 93 10.11 3.15 12.06
CA GLN A 93 9.72 2.81 13.43
C GLN A 93 8.32 2.19 13.48
N VAL A 94 8.05 1.27 12.55
CA VAL A 94 6.79 0.53 12.46
C VAL A 94 6.88 -0.67 13.41
N GLU A 95 5.91 -0.78 14.32
CA GLU A 95 5.85 -1.88 15.28
C GLU A 95 5.21 -3.12 14.67
N LEU A 96 4.24 -2.93 13.77
CA LEU A 96 3.56 -4.01 13.06
C LEU A 96 3.72 -3.85 11.53
N PRO A 97 4.76 -4.45 10.93
CA PRO A 97 4.95 -4.45 9.48
C PRO A 97 3.97 -5.43 8.81
N LEU A 98 3.06 -4.92 7.98
CA LEU A 98 2.12 -5.72 7.20
C LEU A 98 2.58 -5.73 5.74
N ILE A 99 2.92 -6.92 5.23
CA ILE A 99 3.42 -7.10 3.85
C ILE A 99 2.22 -7.22 2.92
N VAL A 100 1.79 -6.10 2.35
CA VAL A 100 0.67 -6.02 1.40
C VAL A 100 1.03 -5.06 0.28
N SER A 101 0.84 -5.49 -0.97
CA SER A 101 1.08 -4.70 -2.17
C SER A 101 -0.02 -4.96 -3.19
N ASP A 102 -0.33 -3.96 -4.02
CA ASP A 102 -1.21 -4.11 -5.19
C ASP A 102 -0.40 -4.32 -6.50
N HIS A 103 0.92 -4.50 -6.39
CA HIS A 103 1.77 -4.91 -7.51
C HIS A 103 1.80 -6.44 -7.68
N CYS A 104 1.94 -6.90 -8.91
CA CYS A 104 2.28 -8.29 -9.20
C CYS A 104 3.60 -8.67 -8.52
N ASP A 105 3.69 -9.91 -8.05
CA ASP A 105 4.98 -10.46 -7.65
C ASP A 105 5.81 -10.88 -8.87
N TRP A 106 7.05 -11.29 -8.59
CA TRP A 106 8.01 -11.68 -9.61
C TRP A 106 7.52 -12.85 -10.48
N GLN A 107 6.88 -13.85 -9.87
CA GLN A 107 6.43 -15.02 -10.60
C GLN A 107 5.26 -14.66 -11.50
N ALA A 108 4.26 -13.93 -10.96
CA ALA A 108 3.13 -13.45 -11.75
C ALA A 108 3.57 -12.56 -12.92
N LEU A 109 4.62 -11.76 -12.74
CA LEU A 109 5.21 -10.95 -13.82
C LEU A 109 5.80 -11.82 -14.93
N LEU A 110 6.61 -12.83 -14.58
CA LEU A 110 7.19 -13.75 -15.55
C LEU A 110 6.13 -14.60 -16.25
N ASP A 111 5.15 -15.11 -15.50
CA ASP A 111 4.03 -15.89 -16.03
C ASP A 111 3.23 -15.07 -17.04
N THR A 112 2.98 -13.79 -16.74
CA THR A 112 2.28 -12.89 -17.67
C THR A 112 3.09 -12.68 -18.95
N ILE A 113 4.42 -12.52 -18.86
CA ILE A 113 5.28 -12.34 -20.04
C ILE A 113 5.28 -13.62 -20.90
N ASP A 114 5.33 -14.79 -20.28
CA ASP A 114 5.26 -16.08 -20.96
C ASP A 114 3.90 -16.26 -21.66
N GLU A 115 2.80 -16.03 -20.95
CA GLU A 115 1.43 -16.15 -21.47
C GLU A 115 1.18 -15.23 -22.66
N VAL A 116 1.63 -13.98 -22.58
CA VAL A 116 1.47 -12.99 -23.66
C VAL A 116 2.42 -13.26 -24.83
N SER A 117 3.60 -13.87 -24.57
CA SER A 117 4.63 -14.15 -25.57
C SER A 117 4.95 -12.97 -26.50
N PRO A 118 5.30 -11.78 -25.96
CA PRO A 118 5.52 -10.59 -26.76
C PRO A 118 6.82 -10.69 -27.60
N GLY A 119 6.84 -10.01 -28.75
CA GLY A 119 8.04 -9.92 -29.57
C GLY A 119 9.18 -9.10 -28.94
N GLU A 120 8.85 -8.18 -28.02
CA GLU A 120 9.80 -7.44 -27.20
C GLU A 120 9.13 -6.91 -25.92
N VAL A 121 9.84 -6.95 -24.79
CA VAL A 121 9.38 -6.40 -23.50
C VAL A 121 10.08 -5.08 -23.21
N TRP A 122 9.32 -4.03 -22.91
CA TRP A 122 9.86 -2.73 -22.48
C TRP A 122 9.60 -2.56 -21.00
N ILE A 123 10.69 -2.42 -20.23
CA ILE A 123 10.66 -2.45 -18.76
C ILE A 123 10.68 -1.02 -18.24
N THR A 124 9.81 -0.72 -17.28
CA THR A 124 9.79 0.56 -16.55
C THR A 124 9.26 0.32 -15.14
N HIS A 125 9.24 1.36 -14.30
CA HIS A 125 8.74 1.34 -12.93
C HIS A 125 9.38 0.25 -12.04
N GLY A 126 10.60 0.54 -11.56
CA GLY A 126 11.34 -0.33 -10.64
C GLY A 126 12.75 -0.69 -11.08
N ARG A 127 13.27 -1.80 -10.53
CA ARG A 127 14.63 -2.29 -10.79
C ARG A 127 14.68 -3.05 -12.13
N GLU A 128 14.94 -2.29 -13.19
CA GLU A 128 14.90 -2.78 -14.58
C GLU A 128 15.98 -3.83 -14.88
N ASP A 129 17.12 -3.74 -14.19
CA ASP A 129 18.30 -4.59 -14.36
C ASP A 129 18.00 -6.07 -14.12
N ALA A 130 17.28 -6.38 -13.05
CA ALA A 130 16.94 -7.75 -12.67
C ALA A 130 16.04 -8.42 -13.71
N LEU A 131 14.97 -7.73 -14.15
CA LEU A 131 14.04 -8.26 -15.14
C LEU A 131 14.69 -8.38 -16.52
N LEU A 132 15.48 -7.37 -16.93
CA LEU A 132 16.22 -7.42 -18.18
C LEU A 132 17.16 -8.62 -18.23
N HIS A 133 17.90 -8.87 -17.15
CA HIS A 133 18.79 -10.02 -17.05
C HIS A 133 18.03 -11.35 -17.16
N GLN A 134 16.92 -11.49 -16.42
CA GLN A 134 16.10 -12.70 -16.46
C GLN A 134 15.55 -13.00 -17.85
N LEU A 135 14.98 -11.99 -18.51
CA LEU A 135 14.42 -12.13 -19.85
C LEU A 135 15.50 -12.46 -20.88
N THR A 136 16.69 -11.90 -20.72
CA THR A 136 17.86 -12.24 -21.56
C THR A 136 18.23 -13.72 -21.43
N ILE A 137 18.24 -14.28 -20.22
CA ILE A 137 18.49 -15.71 -19.98
C ILE A 137 17.41 -16.57 -20.65
N GLN A 138 16.16 -16.13 -20.63
CA GLN A 138 15.03 -16.81 -21.25
C GLN A 138 14.97 -16.64 -22.78
N GLY A 139 15.89 -15.88 -23.37
CA GLY A 139 15.90 -15.60 -24.81
C GLY A 139 14.80 -14.64 -25.27
N VAL A 140 14.14 -13.94 -24.33
CA VAL A 140 13.12 -12.95 -24.61
C VAL A 140 13.81 -11.60 -24.87
N LYS A 141 13.48 -10.97 -26.00
CA LYS A 141 14.01 -9.64 -26.32
C LYS A 141 13.43 -8.63 -25.33
N ALA A 142 14.29 -7.91 -24.61
CA ALA A 142 13.84 -6.94 -23.62
C ALA A 142 14.74 -5.70 -23.61
N ARG A 143 14.18 -4.56 -23.18
CA ARG A 143 14.91 -3.31 -23.00
C ARG A 143 14.33 -2.45 -21.88
N ALA A 144 15.21 -1.75 -21.18
CA ALA A 144 14.85 -0.66 -20.28
C ALA A 144 14.21 0.50 -21.06
N LEU A 145 13.09 1.02 -20.58
CA LEU A 145 12.45 2.21 -21.08
C LEU A 145 12.90 3.40 -20.24
N SER A 146 14.01 4.02 -20.63
CA SER A 146 14.46 5.28 -20.04
C SER A 146 13.54 6.42 -20.49
N LEU A 147 12.59 6.79 -19.63
CA LEU A 147 11.79 8.00 -19.80
C LEU A 147 12.60 9.19 -19.29
N ILE A 148 13.07 10.04 -20.21
CA ILE A 148 13.80 11.27 -19.86
C ILE A 148 12.88 12.15 -19.00
N GLY A 149 13.23 12.35 -17.72
CA GLY A 149 12.53 13.25 -16.79
C GLY A 149 11.78 12.58 -15.62
N TYR A 150 11.82 11.25 -15.49
CA TYR A 150 11.28 10.52 -14.32
C TYR A 150 12.44 9.98 -13.47
N ASP A 151 12.91 10.75 -12.49
CA ASP A 151 13.68 10.20 -11.36
C ASP A 151 12.68 9.63 -10.34
N GLU A 152 12.67 8.31 -10.17
CA GLU A 152 11.81 7.61 -9.20
C GLU A 152 12.21 7.84 -7.73
N ASP A 153 13.21 8.67 -7.46
CA ASP A 153 13.67 8.98 -6.10
C ASP A 153 12.74 9.91 -5.31
N ALA A 154 11.62 10.35 -5.89
CA ALA A 154 10.61 11.19 -5.22
C ALA A 154 9.45 10.38 -4.62
N THR A 155 9.75 9.44 -3.72
CA THR A 155 8.74 8.94 -2.76
C THR A 155 9.34 8.89 -1.35
N ASP A 156 9.31 10.05 -0.69
CA ASP A 156 9.53 10.20 0.75
C ASP A 156 8.34 9.67 1.59
#